data_AF-A0A963B1E0-F1
#
_entry.id   AF-A0A963B1E0-F1
#
_cell.length_a   1.000
_cell.length_b   1.000
_cell.length_c   1.000
_cell.angle_alpha   90.00
_cell.angle_beta   90.00
_cell.angle_gamma   90.00
#
_symmetry.space_group_name_H-M   'P 1'
#
loop_
_entity.id
_entity.type
_entity.pdbx_description
1 polymer ?
#
loop_
_entity_poly.entity_id
_entity_poly.type
_entity_poly.pdbx_seq_one_letter_code
_entity_poly.pdbx_strand_id
1 'polypeptide(L)' 'HSNNWASSSSPDELENSDGDIVFVDRIYSGVAGAEYDDLIVWLTPNILKNRMVTAGRLP' A
#
# COMPACT_ATOMS: atom_id res chain seq x y z
N HIS A 1 15.90 8.77 13.36
CA HIS A 1 14.90 7.73 12.99
C HIS A 1 14.30 8.12 11.64
N SER A 2 14.96 7.74 10.55
CA SER A 2 14.37 7.89 9.21
C SER A 2 13.25 6.87 9.09
N ASN A 3 12.03 7.35 8.95
CA ASN A 3 10.91 6.48 8.67
C ASN A 3 11.03 5.98 7.23
N ASN A 4 10.79 4.68 7.08
CA ASN A 4 11.06 3.88 5.89
C ASN A 4 9.98 4.06 4.79
N TRP A 5 9.60 5.31 4.48
CA TRP A 5 8.43 5.59 3.64
C TRP A 5 8.64 5.38 2.13
N ALA A 6 9.82 4.94 1.69
CA ALA A 6 10.12 4.76 0.26
C ALA A 6 11.37 3.90 0.01
N SER A 7 11.45 2.67 0.53
CA SER A 7 12.69 1.87 0.37
C SER A 7 12.46 0.37 0.13
N SER A 8 11.35 0.01 -0.51
CA SER A 8 11.23 -1.27 -1.19
C SER A 8 10.54 -1.05 -2.52
N SER A 9 11.24 -0.43 -3.48
CA SER A 9 10.83 -0.51 -4.89
C SER A 9 10.82 -1.99 -5.24
N SER A 10 9.62 -2.56 -5.42
CA SER A 10 9.47 -3.95 -5.86
C SER A 10 10.20 -4.13 -7.20
N PRO A 11 10.50 -5.38 -7.62
CA PRO A 11 11.04 -5.61 -8.95
C PRO A 11 10.22 -4.95 -10.07
N ASP A 12 8.90 -4.86 -9.89
CA ASP A 12 8.00 -4.22 -10.85
C ASP A 12 8.15 -2.69 -10.85
N GLU A 13 8.29 -2.07 -9.67
CA GLU A 13 8.55 -0.62 -9.56
C GLU A 13 9.91 -0.24 -10.14
N LEU A 14 10.91 -1.13 -10.01
CA LEU A 14 12.23 -0.92 -10.60
C LEU A 14 12.19 -0.99 -12.13
N GLU A 15 11.49 -1.98 -12.69
CA GLU A 15 11.26 -2.09 -14.15
C GLU A 15 10.56 -0.83 -14.67
N ASN A 16 9.45 -0.43 -14.07
CA ASN A 16 8.67 0.73 -14.52
C ASN A 16 9.40 2.10 -14.33
N SER A 17 10.60 2.09 -13.74
CA SER A 17 11.42 3.28 -13.47
C SER A 17 12.75 3.31 -14.23
N ASP A 18 13.05 2.31 -15.07
CA ASP A 18 14.39 2.14 -15.67
C ASP A 18 14.65 3.02 -16.90
N GLY A 19 13.60 3.66 -17.43
CA GLY A 19 13.67 4.68 -18.47
C GLY A 19 13.49 4.15 -19.90
N ASP A 20 13.14 2.88 -20.07
CA ASP A 20 12.74 2.35 -21.37
C ASP A 20 11.21 2.47 -21.61
N ILE A 21 10.69 1.76 -22.64
CA ILE A 21 9.27 1.80 -23.03
C ILE A 21 8.52 0.50 -22.68
N VAL A 22 9.17 -0.40 -21.94
CA VAL A 22 8.64 -1.66 -21.45
C VAL A 22 8.16 -1.42 -20.02
N PHE A 23 6.95 -1.89 -19.75
CA PHE A 23 6.33 -1.74 -18.44
C PHE A 23 5.74 -3.08 -18.03
N VAL A 24 5.74 -3.33 -16.73
CA VAL A 24 5.08 -4.47 -16.11
C VAL A 24 3.90 -4.00 -15.26
N ASP A 25 2.76 -4.65 -15.45
CA ASP A 25 1.58 -4.50 -14.62
C ASP A 25 1.17 -5.85 -14.01
N ARG A 26 0.41 -5.81 -12.92
CA ARG A 26 -0.30 -6.97 -12.40
C ARG A 26 -1.59 -6.56 -11.71
N ILE A 27 -2.41 -7.56 -11.40
CA ILE A 27 -3.63 -7.39 -10.61
C ILE A 27 -3.24 -7.07 -9.16
N TYR A 28 -4.02 -6.18 -8.52
CA TYR A 28 -3.93 -5.88 -7.09
C TYR A 28 -3.70 -7.13 -6.23
N SER A 29 -2.76 -7.03 -5.30
CA SER A 29 -2.47 -8.05 -4.30
C SER A 29 -2.29 -7.41 -2.93
N GLY A 30 -3.12 -7.81 -1.97
CA GLY A 30 -2.98 -7.44 -0.56
C GLY A 30 -2.28 -8.51 0.28
N VAL A 31 -1.60 -9.48 -0.36
CA VAL A 31 -0.92 -10.58 0.34
C VAL A 31 0.39 -10.07 0.95
N ALA A 32 0.59 -10.32 2.24
CA ALA A 32 1.79 -9.89 2.94
C ALA A 32 3.07 -10.45 2.29
N GLY A 33 4.01 -9.58 1.93
CA GLY A 33 5.25 -9.92 1.20
C GLY A 33 5.09 -10.12 -0.32
N ALA A 34 3.90 -9.94 -0.86
CA ALA A 34 3.59 -9.95 -2.28
C ALA A 34 2.58 -8.83 -2.63
N GLU A 35 2.71 -7.69 -1.94
CA GLU A 35 1.86 -6.53 -2.12
C GLU A 35 2.08 -5.91 -3.50
N TYR A 36 1.00 -5.47 -4.13
CA TYR A 36 1.04 -4.76 -5.39
C TYR A 36 -0.21 -3.90 -5.56
N ASP A 37 -0.03 -2.73 -6.18
CA ASP A 37 -1.04 -1.70 -6.43
C ASP A 37 -1.62 -1.14 -5.11
N ASP A 38 -1.21 0.07 -4.75
CA ASP A 38 -1.64 0.73 -3.52
C ASP A 38 -3.12 1.14 -3.62
N LEU A 39 -4.00 0.43 -2.91
CA LEU A 39 -5.43 0.76 -2.92
C LEU A 39 -5.78 1.94 -2.02
N ILE A 40 -6.44 2.95 -2.60
CA ILE A 40 -7.17 3.97 -1.85
C ILE A 40 -8.55 3.41 -1.47
N VAL A 41 -8.75 3.10 -0.19
CA VAL A 41 -10.04 2.64 0.34
C VAL A 41 -10.75 3.76 1.09
N TRP A 42 -11.94 4.12 0.62
CA TRP A 42 -12.82 5.05 1.34
C TRP A 42 -13.61 4.32 2.43
N LEU A 43 -13.37 4.70 3.68
CA LEU A 43 -14.12 4.20 4.82
C LEU A 43 -15.17 5.21 5.25
N THR A 44 -16.38 4.76 5.52
CA THR A 44 -17.38 5.63 6.16
C THR A 44 -16.92 5.97 7.59
N PRO A 45 -17.30 7.15 8.13
CA PRO A 45 -16.86 7.59 9.45
C PRO A 45 -17.20 6.59 10.57
N ASN A 46 -18.32 5.89 10.47
CA ASN A 46 -18.74 4.91 11.48
C ASN A 46 -17.85 3.67 11.50
N ILE A 47 -17.46 3.16 10.32
CA ILE A 47 -16.54 2.01 10.21
C ILE A 47 -15.16 2.40 10.73
N LEU A 48 -14.69 3.60 10.39
CA LEU A 48 -13.41 4.10 10.90
C LEU A 48 -13.43 4.20 12.44
N LYS A 49 -14.48 4.80 13.03
CA LYS A 49 -14.62 4.91 14.50
C LYS A 49 -14.62 3.54 15.18
N ASN A 50 -15.39 2.57 14.66
CA ASN A 50 -15.42 1.22 15.23
C ASN A 50 -14.03 0.54 15.20
N ARG A 51 -13.29 0.68 14.09
CA ARG A 51 -11.91 0.18 14.00
C ARG A 51 -10.99 0.87 14.99
N MET A 52 -11.13 2.19 15.20
CA MET A 52 -10.31 2.93 16.14
C MET A 52 -10.60 2.58 17.61
N VAL A 53 -11.86 2.35 18.00
CA VAL A 53 -12.22 1.85 19.34
C VAL A 53 -11.66 0.44 19.55
N THR A 54 -11.84 -0.45 18.58
CA THR A 54 -11.31 -1.84 18.64
C THR A 54 -9.78 -1.85 18.76
N ALA A 55 -9.11 -0.90 18.12
CA ALA A 55 -7.66 -0.73 18.19
C ALA A 55 -7.18 0.04 19.44
N GLY A 56 -8.09 0.42 20.36
CA GLY A 56 -7.75 1.17 21.57
C GLY A 56 -7.25 2.60 21.31
N ARG A 57 -7.58 3.17 20.15
CA ARG A 57 -7.17 4.52 19.72
C ARG A 57 -8.22 5.59 20.02
N LEU A 58 -9.46 5.17 20.24
CA LEU A 58 -10.52 6.01 20.78
C LEU A 58 -11.06 5.34 22.05
N PRO A 59 -11.43 6.14 23.07
CA PRO A 59 -12.04 5.64 24.31
C PRO A 59 -13.44 5.07 24.07
#